data_AF-A0AAD7HC24-F1
#
_entry.id   AF-A0AAD7HC24-F1
#
_cell.length_a   1.000
_cell.length_b   1.000
_cell.length_c   1.000
_cell.angle_alpha   90.00
_cell.angle_beta   90.00
_cell.angle_gamma   90.00
#
_symmetry.space_group_name_H-M   'P 1'
#
loop_
_entity.id
_entity.type
_entity.pdbx_description
1 polymer ?
#
loop_
_entity_poly.entity_id
_entity_poly.type
_entity_poly.pdbx_seq_one_letter_code
_entity_poly.pdbx_strand_id
1 'polypeptide(L)'
;MPSTVTLAALTQPRNRAPALPRAPLTAAERKDKKQSSEDQKEAMDAEVAQWHSDTHTKADELGLRFNKKPRYFLDIFFQAGARMVHGQEKINAYNAFKSEKAAQLREDGRVLKPTELHEEYYAEYEAMTEEEKNVLVKRFEGVKAAAPKLRRDTPRARIRDVSNTCKNIQMLMYALSYRVGIEGFFCVVPNSTDFHMNPQWYFTSQELERYMPIAVRRKWDTVDVGTRIEAFAVAGCDTMRK
;
A
#
# COMPACT_ATOMS: atom_id res chain seq x y z
N MET A 1 51.69 41.29 -14.59
CA MET A 1 50.31 41.36 -15.09
C MET A 1 49.89 39.94 -15.50
N PRO A 2 49.15 39.21 -14.67
CA PRO A 2 48.84 37.80 -14.93
C PRO A 2 47.67 37.66 -15.91
N SER A 3 47.85 36.76 -16.88
CA SER A 3 46.90 36.45 -17.93
C SER A 3 45.70 35.65 -17.42
N THR A 4 44.52 36.07 -17.83
CA THR A 4 43.21 35.44 -17.62
C THR A 4 43.15 34.09 -18.32
N VAL A 5 42.97 33.00 -17.57
CA VAL A 5 42.64 31.68 -18.14
C VAL A 5 41.13 31.50 -18.10
N THR A 6 40.52 31.50 -19.29
CA THR A 6 39.09 31.33 -19.51
C THR A 6 38.66 29.91 -19.18
N LEU A 7 37.79 29.76 -18.18
CA LEU A 7 37.27 28.49 -17.66
C LEU A 7 36.11 28.00 -18.55
N ALA A 8 36.43 27.61 -19.79
CA ALA A 8 35.46 27.11 -20.77
C ALA A 8 35.79 25.66 -21.16
N ALA A 9 35.63 24.71 -20.24
CA ALA A 9 35.84 23.29 -20.56
C ALA A 9 35.15 22.33 -19.57
N LEU A 10 33.82 22.38 -19.39
CA LEU A 10 33.10 21.33 -18.62
C LEU A 10 31.72 21.00 -19.19
N THR A 11 31.63 20.68 -20.48
CA THR A 11 30.52 19.86 -21.02
C THR A 11 30.94 19.26 -22.35
N GLN A 12 31.77 18.22 -22.33
CA GLN A 12 31.87 17.31 -23.47
C GLN A 12 30.99 16.07 -23.21
N PRO A 13 30.20 15.62 -24.19
CA PRO A 13 29.49 14.35 -24.10
C PRO A 13 30.51 13.23 -23.93
N ARG A 14 30.28 12.36 -22.94
CA ARG A 14 31.13 11.20 -22.66
C ARG A 14 30.97 10.21 -23.81
N ASN A 15 31.78 10.34 -24.85
CA ASN A 15 31.90 9.35 -25.91
C ASN A 15 32.32 8.03 -25.26
N ARG A 16 31.36 7.11 -25.08
CA ARG A 16 31.68 5.72 -24.73
C ARG A 16 32.40 5.15 -25.94
N ALA A 17 33.68 4.83 -25.77
CA ALA A 17 34.41 4.06 -26.77
C ALA A 17 33.60 2.81 -27.12
N PRO A 18 33.53 2.40 -28.41
CA PRO A 18 32.86 1.16 -28.78
C PRO A 18 33.53 0.02 -28.01
N ALA A 19 32.72 -0.70 -27.22
CA ALA A 19 33.21 -1.85 -26.47
C ALA A 19 33.76 -2.86 -27.48
N LEU A 20 35.03 -3.24 -27.31
CA LEU A 20 35.63 -4.30 -28.11
C LEU A 20 34.77 -5.56 -27.98
N PRO A 21 34.51 -6.31 -29.07
CA PRO A 21 33.76 -7.55 -29.00
C PRO A 21 34.50 -8.50 -28.04
N ARG A 22 33.80 -8.92 -26.98
CA ARG A 22 34.34 -9.88 -26.02
C ARG A 22 34.71 -11.16 -26.77
N ALA A 23 35.92 -11.66 -26.54
CA ALA A 23 36.36 -12.92 -27.11
C ALA A 23 35.32 -14.03 -26.78
N PRO A 24 34.94 -14.88 -27.74
CA PRO A 24 33.98 -15.94 -27.51
C PRO A 24 34.54 -16.90 -26.45
N LEU A 25 33.78 -17.07 -25.35
CA LEU A 25 34.11 -18.02 -24.27
C LEU A 25 34.37 -19.41 -24.86
N THR A 26 35.48 -20.00 -24.45
CA THR A 26 35.85 -21.38 -24.77
C THR A 26 34.85 -22.36 -24.16
N ALA A 27 34.79 -23.60 -24.67
CA ALA A 27 33.86 -24.61 -24.17
C ALA A 27 34.06 -24.92 -22.68
N ALA A 28 35.30 -24.86 -22.20
CA ALA A 28 35.65 -25.02 -20.79
C ALA A 28 35.10 -23.88 -19.93
N GLU A 29 35.35 -22.62 -20.31
CA GLU A 29 34.84 -21.45 -19.58
C GLU A 29 33.30 -21.38 -19.56
N ARG A 30 32.63 -21.88 -20.61
CA ARG A 30 31.16 -22.01 -20.62
C ARG A 30 30.66 -23.06 -19.63
N LYS A 31 31.37 -24.18 -19.50
CA LYS A 31 31.04 -25.24 -18.54
C LYS A 31 31.24 -24.77 -17.11
N ASP A 32 32.35 -24.10 -16.82
CA ASP A 32 32.65 -23.56 -15.48
C ASP A 32 31.67 -22.45 -15.10
N LYS A 33 31.26 -21.61 -16.06
CA LYS A 33 30.23 -20.59 -15.84
C LYS A 33 28.84 -21.17 -15.62
N LYS A 34 28.50 -22.28 -16.28
CA LYS A 34 27.25 -23.02 -16.05
C LYS A 34 27.25 -23.65 -14.67
N GLN A 35 28.34 -24.30 -14.28
CA GLN A 35 28.49 -24.91 -12.96
C GLN A 35 28.40 -23.86 -11.86
N SER A 36 29.17 -22.77 -11.94
CA SER A 36 29.10 -21.68 -10.95
C SER A 36 27.72 -21.00 -10.90
N SER A 37 26.99 -20.93 -12.01
CA SER A 37 25.60 -20.44 -12.01
C SER A 37 24.64 -21.44 -11.37
N GLU A 38 24.89 -22.75 -11.50
CA GLU A 38 24.12 -23.81 -10.85
C GLU A 38 24.40 -23.81 -9.35
N ASP A 39 25.67 -23.74 -8.94
CA ASP A 39 26.09 -23.64 -7.54
C ASP A 39 25.53 -22.38 -6.85
N GLN A 40 25.51 -21.24 -7.54
CA GLN A 40 24.88 -20.01 -7.02
C GLN A 40 23.37 -20.14 -6.88
N LYS A 41 22.72 -20.84 -7.82
CA LYS A 41 21.29 -21.08 -7.77
C LYS A 41 20.95 -22.01 -6.60
N GLU A 42 21.71 -23.08 -6.43
CA GLU A 42 21.55 -24.00 -5.29
C GLU A 42 21.76 -23.30 -3.95
N ALA A 43 22.76 -22.41 -3.85
CA ALA A 43 22.99 -21.60 -2.66
C ALA A 43 21.80 -20.66 -2.38
N MET A 44 21.27 -19.99 -3.41
CA MET A 44 20.08 -19.15 -3.28
C MET A 44 18.85 -19.96 -2.86
N ASP A 45 18.61 -21.12 -3.47
CA ASP A 45 17.49 -22.00 -3.15
C ASP A 45 17.59 -22.50 -1.69
N ALA A 46 18.81 -22.80 -1.21
CA ALA A 46 19.06 -23.17 0.17
C ALA A 46 18.78 -22.02 1.15
N GLU A 47 19.22 -20.80 0.85
CA GLU A 47 18.94 -19.62 1.68
C GLU A 47 17.43 -19.31 1.73
N VAL A 48 16.72 -19.43 0.60
CA VAL A 48 15.26 -19.23 0.55
C VAL A 48 14.53 -20.30 1.38
N ALA A 49 14.98 -21.56 1.33
CA ALA A 49 14.42 -22.63 2.15
C ALA A 49 14.66 -22.37 3.65
N GLN A 50 15.84 -21.89 4.01
CA GLN A 50 16.15 -21.51 5.39
C GLN A 50 15.28 -20.35 5.87
N TRP A 51 15.15 -19.30 5.07
CA TRP A 51 14.26 -18.18 5.39
C TRP A 51 12.80 -18.61 5.60
N HIS A 52 12.32 -19.56 4.80
CA HIS A 52 10.98 -20.12 4.97
C HIS A 52 10.84 -20.85 6.31
N SER A 53 11.84 -21.65 6.70
CA SER A 53 11.89 -22.34 8.00
C SER A 53 11.94 -21.35 9.17
N ASP A 54 12.75 -20.30 9.07
CA ASP A 54 12.89 -19.27 10.10
C ASP A 54 11.57 -18.51 10.29
N THR A 55 10.86 -18.23 9.20
CA THR A 55 9.55 -17.58 9.23
C THR A 55 8.51 -18.44 9.97
N HIS A 56 8.51 -19.76 9.74
CA HIS A 56 7.62 -20.69 10.44
C HIS A 56 7.95 -20.78 11.93
N THR A 57 9.24 -20.91 12.26
CA THR A 57 9.73 -20.92 13.64
C THR A 57 9.31 -19.65 14.38
N LYS A 58 9.44 -18.49 13.72
CA LYS A 58 9.00 -17.21 14.31
C LYS A 58 7.49 -17.13 14.51
N ALA A 59 6.71 -17.67 13.58
CA ALA A 59 5.26 -17.74 13.73
C ALA A 59 4.85 -18.63 14.91
N ASP A 60 5.57 -19.72 15.16
CA ASP A 60 5.37 -20.60 16.31
C ASP A 60 5.68 -19.87 17.63
N GLU A 61 6.81 -19.17 17.71
CA GLU A 61 7.17 -18.34 18.87
C GLU A 61 6.10 -17.27 19.16
N LEU A 62 5.61 -16.58 18.13
CA LEU A 62 4.54 -15.59 18.25
C LEU A 62 3.22 -16.24 18.69
N GLY A 63 2.95 -17.45 18.20
CA GLY A 63 1.80 -18.25 18.60
C GLY A 63 1.78 -18.50 20.10
N LEU A 64 2.90 -18.93 20.65
CA LEU A 64 3.10 -19.14 22.10
C LEU A 64 2.98 -17.82 22.87
N ARG A 65 3.66 -16.77 22.42
CA ARG A 65 3.72 -15.48 23.14
C ARG A 65 2.37 -14.78 23.26
N PHE A 66 1.54 -14.87 22.22
CA PHE A 66 0.26 -14.14 22.14
C PHE A 66 -0.97 -15.03 22.29
N ASN A 67 -0.77 -16.32 22.61
CA ASN A 67 -1.83 -17.32 22.71
C ASN A 67 -2.74 -17.33 21.46
N LYS A 68 -2.11 -17.39 20.28
CA LYS A 68 -2.77 -17.48 18.97
C LYS A 68 -2.19 -18.65 18.19
N LYS A 69 -2.92 -19.13 17.17
CA LYS A 69 -2.39 -20.18 16.29
C LYS A 69 -1.27 -19.60 15.41
N PRO A 70 -0.14 -20.29 15.20
CA PRO A 70 0.95 -19.82 14.34
C PRO A 70 0.48 -19.41 12.94
N ARG A 71 -0.49 -20.15 12.39
CA ARG A 71 -1.17 -19.83 11.13
C ARG A 71 -1.73 -18.41 11.06
N TYR A 72 -2.22 -17.85 12.18
CA TYR A 72 -2.69 -16.46 12.24
C TYR A 72 -1.58 -15.46 11.84
N PHE A 73 -0.34 -15.70 12.28
CA PHE A 73 0.80 -14.84 11.97
C PHE A 73 1.32 -15.07 10.56
N LEU A 74 1.31 -16.31 10.07
CA LEU A 74 1.64 -16.62 8.68
C LEU A 74 0.63 -16.01 7.71
N ASP A 75 -0.67 -16.02 8.04
CA ASP A 75 -1.70 -15.36 7.24
C ASP A 75 -1.51 -13.84 7.25
N ILE A 76 -1.07 -13.23 8.36
CA ILE A 76 -0.68 -11.81 8.35
C ILE A 76 0.53 -11.59 7.43
N PHE A 77 1.56 -12.42 7.55
CA PHE A 77 2.81 -12.26 6.81
C PHE A 77 2.64 -12.43 5.29
N PHE A 78 1.93 -13.49 4.86
CA PHE A 78 1.76 -13.84 3.46
C PHE A 78 0.50 -13.22 2.81
N GLN A 79 -0.56 -12.97 3.58
CA GLN A 79 -1.88 -12.55 3.06
C GLN A 79 -2.30 -11.15 3.51
N ALA A 80 -1.45 -10.36 4.20
CA ALA A 80 -1.78 -8.98 4.57
C ALA A 80 -2.31 -8.17 3.37
N GLY A 81 -1.70 -8.30 2.18
CA GLY A 81 -2.18 -7.67 0.95
C GLY A 81 -3.54 -8.18 0.47
N ALA A 82 -3.82 -9.48 0.62
CA ALA A 82 -5.08 -10.10 0.16
C ALA A 82 -6.27 -9.79 1.08
N ARG A 83 -6.06 -9.71 2.41
CA ARG A 83 -7.10 -9.28 3.38
C ARG A 83 -7.50 -7.81 3.21
N MET A 84 -6.68 -7.01 2.53
CA MET A 84 -7.00 -5.63 2.16
C MET A 84 -7.92 -5.55 0.94
N VAL A 85 -7.87 -6.56 0.05
CA VAL A 85 -8.69 -6.64 -1.17
C VAL A 85 -10.00 -7.38 -0.90
N HIS A 86 -9.95 -8.44 -0.10
CA HIS A 86 -11.13 -9.21 0.30
C HIS A 86 -11.61 -8.74 1.68
N GLY A 87 -12.61 -7.86 1.68
CA GLY A 87 -13.35 -7.53 2.90
C GLY A 87 -13.97 -8.79 3.52
N GLN A 88 -14.32 -8.75 4.81
CA GLN A 88 -15.05 -9.86 5.44
C GLN A 88 -16.33 -10.16 4.64
N GLU A 89 -16.33 -11.33 4.00
CA GLU A 89 -17.38 -11.79 3.11
C GLU A 89 -18.66 -12.13 3.87
N LYS A 90 -18.52 -12.66 5.10
CA LYS A 90 -19.64 -13.01 5.96
C LYS A 90 -19.98 -11.88 6.93
N ILE A 91 -21.19 -11.36 6.84
CA ILE A 91 -21.75 -10.43 7.82
C ILE A 91 -22.15 -11.23 9.06
N ASN A 92 -21.67 -10.78 10.22
CA ASN A 92 -22.04 -11.34 11.51
C ASN A 92 -23.38 -10.74 11.97
N ALA A 93 -24.34 -11.56 12.37
CA ALA A 93 -25.64 -11.15 12.91
C ALA A 93 -25.51 -10.15 14.08
N TYR A 94 -24.50 -10.32 14.94
CA TYR A 94 -24.25 -9.39 16.04
C TYR A 94 -23.80 -8.00 15.54
N ASN A 95 -23.03 -7.95 14.46
CA ASN A 95 -22.62 -6.67 13.87
C ASN A 95 -23.79 -5.98 13.16
N ALA A 96 -24.68 -6.75 12.51
CA ALA A 96 -25.92 -6.24 11.95
C ALA A 96 -26.82 -5.64 13.04
N PHE A 97 -27.05 -6.39 14.13
CA PHE A 97 -27.80 -5.93 15.31
C PHE A 97 -27.26 -4.62 15.88
N LYS A 98 -25.95 -4.53 16.16
CA LYS A 98 -25.33 -3.30 16.68
C LYS A 98 -25.52 -2.12 15.73
N SER A 99 -25.43 -2.33 14.42
CA SER A 99 -25.62 -1.25 13.46
C SER A 99 -27.05 -0.74 13.46
N GLU A 100 -28.03 -1.63 13.55
CA GLU A 100 -29.45 -1.27 13.58
C GLU A 100 -29.81 -0.57 14.89
N LYS A 101 -29.39 -1.10 16.04
CA LYS A 101 -29.58 -0.45 17.34
C LYS A 101 -28.89 0.91 17.41
N ALA A 102 -27.68 1.04 16.87
CA ALA A 102 -27.01 2.33 16.79
C ALA A 102 -27.73 3.33 15.86
N ALA A 103 -28.43 2.86 14.83
CA ALA A 103 -29.25 3.73 13.98
C ALA A 103 -30.52 4.19 14.71
N GLN A 104 -31.24 3.27 15.36
CA GLN A 104 -32.42 3.57 16.19
C GLN A 104 -32.08 4.60 17.28
N LEU A 105 -31.01 4.37 18.05
CA LEU A 105 -30.59 5.30 19.10
C LEU A 105 -30.24 6.68 18.57
N ARG A 106 -29.66 6.78 17.36
CA ARG A 106 -29.37 8.08 16.73
C ARG A 106 -30.63 8.82 16.33
N GLU A 107 -31.66 8.11 15.86
CA GLU A 107 -32.98 8.70 15.58
C GLU A 107 -33.62 9.25 16.87
N ASP A 108 -33.42 8.55 17.99
CA ASP A 108 -33.82 8.98 19.33
C ASP A 108 -32.89 10.05 19.96
N GLY A 109 -31.86 10.50 19.23
CA GLY A 109 -30.90 11.52 19.68
C GLY A 109 -29.82 11.03 20.66
N ARG A 110 -29.72 9.73 20.94
CA ARG A 110 -28.72 9.11 21.81
C ARG A 110 -27.57 8.50 21.01
N VAL A 111 -26.34 8.91 21.30
CA VAL A 111 -25.14 8.34 20.65
C VAL A 111 -24.30 7.60 21.68
N LEU A 112 -24.33 6.26 21.60
CA LEU A 112 -23.51 5.38 22.46
C LEU A 112 -22.27 4.88 21.74
N LYS A 113 -21.21 4.64 22.51
CA LYS A 113 -20.02 3.94 21.99
C LYS A 113 -20.33 2.45 21.78
N PRO A 114 -19.60 1.75 20.91
CA PRO A 114 -19.82 0.33 20.67
C PRO A 114 -19.70 -0.57 21.92
N THR A 115 -18.90 -0.17 22.92
CA THR A 115 -18.75 -0.88 24.20
C THR A 115 -19.98 -0.70 25.08
N GLU A 116 -20.46 0.53 25.23
CA GLU A 116 -21.68 0.89 25.96
C GLU A 116 -22.91 0.22 25.32
N LEU A 117 -22.94 0.15 23.98
CA LEU A 117 -23.98 -0.54 23.23
C LEU A 117 -23.99 -2.06 23.48
N HIS A 118 -22.82 -2.66 23.68
CA HIS A 118 -22.73 -4.07 24.07
C HIS A 118 -23.27 -4.26 25.49
N GLU A 119 -22.79 -3.48 26.45
CA GLU A 119 -23.19 -3.60 27.86
C GLU A 119 -24.71 -3.45 28.06
N GLU A 120 -25.34 -2.49 27.38
CA GLU A 120 -26.77 -2.21 27.55
C GLU A 120 -27.68 -3.17 26.77
N TYR A 121 -27.29 -3.59 25.55
CA TYR A 121 -28.21 -4.25 24.62
C TYR A 121 -27.80 -5.69 24.25
N TYR A 122 -26.75 -6.25 24.86
CA TYR A 122 -26.33 -7.62 24.55
C TYR A 122 -27.38 -8.67 24.95
N ALA A 123 -28.06 -8.47 26.08
CA ALA A 123 -29.13 -9.37 26.52
C ALA A 123 -30.29 -9.45 25.52
N GLU A 124 -30.63 -8.33 24.86
CA GLU A 124 -31.66 -8.29 23.82
C GLU A 124 -31.25 -9.10 22.57
N TYR A 125 -29.95 -9.10 22.24
CA TYR A 125 -29.43 -9.91 21.14
C TYR A 125 -29.44 -11.42 21.48
N GLU A 126 -29.11 -11.78 22.71
CA GLU A 126 -29.16 -13.19 23.16
C GLU A 126 -30.61 -13.72 23.16
N ALA A 127 -31.57 -12.90 23.59
CA ALA A 127 -32.99 -13.26 23.59
C ALA A 127 -33.61 -13.42 22.19
N MET A 128 -32.94 -12.92 21.14
CA MET A 128 -33.43 -12.96 19.77
C MET A 128 -33.31 -14.37 19.16
N THR A 129 -34.35 -14.78 18.45
CA THR A 129 -34.39 -16.06 17.73
C THR A 129 -33.43 -16.05 16.53
N GLU A 130 -33.09 -17.23 16.04
CA GLU A 130 -32.20 -17.36 14.88
C GLU A 130 -32.82 -16.79 13.59
N GLU A 131 -34.14 -16.86 13.46
CA GLU A 131 -34.89 -16.28 12.33
C GLU A 131 -34.79 -14.76 12.31
N GLU A 132 -35.00 -14.11 13.46
CA GLU A 132 -34.86 -12.65 13.61
C GLU A 132 -33.42 -12.20 13.34
N LYS A 133 -32.42 -12.95 13.84
CA LYS A 133 -31.00 -12.71 13.54
C LYS A 133 -30.71 -12.78 12.04
N ASN A 134 -31.31 -13.72 11.31
CA ASN A 134 -31.15 -13.83 9.86
C ASN A 134 -31.82 -12.69 9.10
N VAL A 135 -32.98 -12.21 9.56
CA VAL A 135 -33.64 -11.03 9.01
C VAL A 135 -32.76 -9.79 9.18
N LEU A 136 -32.14 -9.60 10.36
CA LEU A 136 -31.20 -8.51 10.59
C LEU A 136 -30.01 -8.55 9.62
N VAL A 137 -29.43 -9.73 9.41
CA VAL A 137 -28.32 -9.89 8.46
C VAL A 137 -28.75 -9.47 7.06
N LYS A 138 -29.90 -9.95 6.56
CA LYS A 138 -30.41 -9.60 5.23
C LYS A 138 -30.69 -8.10 5.09
N ARG A 139 -31.29 -7.48 6.11
CA ARG A 139 -31.55 -6.03 6.13
C ARG A 139 -30.24 -5.25 6.07
N PHE A 140 -29.25 -5.66 6.87
CA PHE A 140 -27.94 -5.02 6.90
C PHE A 140 -27.15 -5.22 5.59
N GLU A 141 -27.26 -6.39 4.95
CA GLU A 141 -26.72 -6.62 3.59
C GLU A 141 -27.34 -5.66 2.58
N GLY A 142 -28.66 -5.48 2.61
CA GLY A 142 -29.38 -4.52 1.78
C GLY A 142 -28.90 -3.09 2.01
N VAL A 143 -28.75 -2.66 3.27
CA VAL A 143 -28.21 -1.32 3.61
C VAL A 143 -26.77 -1.16 3.12
N LYS A 144 -25.92 -2.19 3.29
CA LYS A 144 -24.52 -2.15 2.83
C LYS A 144 -24.40 -2.11 1.31
N ALA A 145 -25.27 -2.81 0.59
CA ALA A 145 -25.32 -2.82 -0.87
C ALA A 145 -25.90 -1.51 -1.44
N ALA A 146 -26.90 -0.93 -0.76
CA ALA A 146 -27.54 0.32 -1.15
C ALA A 146 -26.79 1.56 -0.67
N ALA A 147 -25.91 1.44 0.33
CA ALA A 147 -25.06 2.52 0.78
C ALA A 147 -24.26 3.03 -0.43
N PRO A 148 -24.52 4.27 -0.90
CA PRO A 148 -23.70 4.81 -1.95
C PRO A 148 -22.26 4.81 -1.43
N LYS A 149 -21.27 4.65 -2.32
CA LYS A 149 -19.86 4.91 -2.01
C LYS A 149 -19.72 6.42 -1.76
N LEU A 150 -20.33 6.88 -0.68
CA LEU A 150 -20.43 8.26 -0.28
C LEU A 150 -19.05 8.72 0.10
N ARG A 151 -18.71 9.92 -0.36
CA ARG A 151 -17.56 10.65 0.18
C ARG A 151 -17.77 10.78 1.68
N ARG A 152 -16.70 10.61 2.47
CA ARG A 152 -16.79 10.82 3.92
C ARG A 152 -17.27 12.24 4.20
N ASP A 153 -18.19 12.42 5.14
CA ASP A 153 -18.80 13.73 5.38
C ASP A 153 -17.80 14.72 5.97
N THR A 154 -16.95 14.26 6.90
CA THR A 154 -16.03 15.15 7.62
C THR A 154 -14.65 15.21 6.98
N PRO A 155 -14.01 16.40 6.90
CA PRO A 155 -12.63 16.54 6.41
C PRO A 155 -11.63 15.64 7.16
N ARG A 156 -11.79 15.50 8.48
CA ARG A 156 -10.94 14.61 9.30
C ARG A 156 -11.08 13.14 8.90
N ALA A 157 -12.30 12.68 8.60
CA ALA A 157 -12.51 11.32 8.12
C ALA A 157 -11.90 11.12 6.74
N ARG A 158 -12.01 12.11 5.83
CA ARG A 158 -11.35 12.09 4.50
C ARG A 158 -9.83 11.97 4.64
N ILE A 159 -9.19 12.81 5.44
CA ILE A 159 -7.72 12.78 5.66
C ILE A 159 -7.28 11.44 6.25
N ARG A 160 -8.04 10.88 7.20
CA ARG A 160 -7.77 9.56 7.77
C ARG A 160 -7.84 8.45 6.72
N ASP A 161 -8.86 8.51 5.85
CA ASP A 161 -9.05 7.54 4.76
C ASP A 161 -7.85 7.60 3.79
N VAL A 162 -7.44 8.81 3.39
CA VAL A 162 -6.24 9.00 2.56
C VAL A 162 -5.00 8.48 3.27
N SER A 163 -4.76 8.86 4.53
CA SER A 163 -3.58 8.43 5.29
C SER A 163 -3.49 6.90 5.41
N ASN A 164 -4.61 6.23 5.68
CA ASN A 164 -4.67 4.77 5.76
C ASN A 164 -4.42 4.13 4.39
N THR A 165 -5.01 4.68 3.34
CA THR A 165 -4.82 4.18 1.97
C THR A 165 -3.39 4.38 1.48
N CYS A 166 -2.77 5.53 1.77
CA CYS A 166 -1.37 5.78 1.45
C CYS A 166 -0.46 4.78 2.16
N LYS A 167 -0.63 4.54 3.47
CA LYS A 167 0.13 3.50 4.19
C LYS A 167 0.00 2.11 3.56
N ASN A 168 -1.21 1.78 3.13
CA ASN A 168 -1.51 0.53 2.45
C ASN A 168 -0.77 0.40 1.11
N ILE A 169 -0.82 1.43 0.27
CA ILE A 169 -0.08 1.48 -1.01
C ILE A 169 1.43 1.39 -0.75
N GLN A 170 1.94 2.12 0.24
CA GLN A 170 3.36 2.08 0.65
C GLN A 170 3.79 0.66 1.00
N MET A 171 3.04 -0.07 1.83
CA MET A 171 3.35 -1.46 2.17
C MET A 171 3.36 -2.36 0.94
N LEU A 172 2.40 -2.20 0.02
CA LEU A 172 2.34 -3.00 -1.20
C LEU A 172 3.53 -2.73 -2.13
N MET A 173 3.90 -1.46 -2.31
CA MET A 173 5.06 -1.08 -3.13
C MET A 173 6.38 -1.50 -2.48
N TYR A 174 6.51 -1.37 -1.15
CA TYR A 174 7.67 -1.84 -0.41
C TYR A 174 7.84 -3.37 -0.56
N ALA A 175 6.74 -4.13 -0.43
CA ALA A 175 6.76 -5.58 -0.63
C ALA A 175 7.08 -5.97 -2.09
N LEU A 176 6.71 -5.14 -3.07
CA LEU A 176 7.04 -5.37 -4.47
C LEU A 176 8.53 -5.10 -4.75
N SER A 177 9.06 -4.01 -4.20
CA SER A 177 10.48 -3.66 -4.23
C SER A 177 11.32 -4.76 -3.60
N TYR A 178 10.91 -5.28 -2.45
CA TYR A 178 11.65 -6.32 -1.74
C TYR A 178 11.63 -7.67 -2.48
N ARG A 179 10.47 -8.11 -2.97
CA ARG A 179 10.33 -9.45 -3.57
C ARG A 179 10.82 -9.55 -5.01
N VAL A 180 10.73 -8.46 -5.78
CA VAL A 180 10.96 -8.49 -7.23
C VAL A 180 11.97 -7.41 -7.67
N GLY A 181 12.46 -6.57 -6.76
CA GLY A 181 13.40 -5.49 -7.10
C GLY A 181 12.77 -4.36 -7.93
N ILE A 182 11.45 -4.15 -7.81
CA ILE A 182 10.74 -3.11 -8.55
C ILE A 182 10.66 -1.83 -7.72
N GLU A 183 11.31 -0.79 -8.23
CA GLU A 183 11.27 0.57 -7.67
C GLU A 183 10.14 1.39 -8.32
N GLY A 184 9.55 2.30 -7.54
CA GLY A 184 8.52 3.21 -8.03
C GLY A 184 8.20 4.32 -7.05
N PHE A 185 7.32 5.22 -7.47
CA PHE A 185 6.79 6.28 -6.63
C PHE A 185 5.33 6.55 -6.96
N PHE A 186 4.62 7.20 -6.04
CA PHE A 186 3.27 7.69 -6.30
C PHE A 186 3.05 9.08 -5.71
N CYS A 187 2.07 9.79 -6.27
CA CYS A 187 1.54 11.05 -5.76
C CYS A 187 0.02 10.91 -5.60
N VAL A 188 -0.51 11.30 -4.43
CA VAL A 188 -1.95 11.42 -4.20
C VAL A 188 -2.28 12.88 -3.90
N VAL A 189 -3.22 13.43 -4.67
CA VAL A 189 -3.74 14.80 -4.52
C VAL A 189 -5.26 14.78 -4.35
N PRO A 190 -5.85 15.78 -3.67
CA PRO A 190 -7.29 15.96 -3.71
C PRO A 190 -7.74 16.38 -5.12
N ASN A 191 -8.96 15.99 -5.50
CA ASN A 191 -9.61 16.42 -6.75
C ASN A 191 -10.76 17.40 -6.51
N SER A 192 -10.86 17.96 -5.29
CA SER A 192 -11.93 18.86 -4.88
C SER A 192 -11.39 19.87 -3.88
N THR A 193 -11.97 21.07 -3.86
CA THR A 193 -11.65 22.11 -2.88
C THR A 193 -12.37 21.93 -1.53
N ASP A 194 -13.21 20.90 -1.39
CA ASP A 194 -14.02 20.64 -0.17
C ASP A 194 -13.18 20.44 1.10
N PHE A 195 -11.93 19.99 0.95
CA PHE A 195 -11.01 19.81 2.05
C PHE A 195 -9.58 20.00 1.55
N HIS A 196 -8.73 20.55 2.42
CA HIS A 196 -7.33 20.79 2.09
C HIS A 196 -6.45 19.64 2.60
N MET A 197 -5.51 19.22 1.75
CA MET A 197 -4.50 18.23 2.04
C MET A 197 -3.28 18.51 1.16
N ASN A 198 -2.09 18.51 1.74
CA ASN A 198 -0.86 18.59 0.96
C ASN A 198 -0.69 17.32 0.09
N PRO A 199 -0.21 17.45 -1.16
CA PRO A 199 0.15 16.32 -2.01
C PRO A 199 0.99 15.28 -1.25
N GLN A 200 0.53 14.03 -1.24
CA GLN A 200 1.22 12.94 -0.57
C GLN A 200 2.12 12.22 -1.55
N TRP A 201 3.43 12.31 -1.30
CA TRP A 201 4.45 11.63 -2.09
C TRP A 201 5.02 10.44 -1.34
N TYR A 202 5.35 9.40 -2.09
CA TYR A 202 6.12 8.28 -1.59
C TYR A 202 7.02 7.75 -2.70
N PHE A 203 8.26 7.46 -2.34
CA PHE A 203 9.25 6.79 -3.18
C PHE A 203 9.68 5.51 -2.47
N THR A 204 9.82 4.41 -3.21
CA THR A 204 10.34 3.15 -2.66
C THR A 204 11.79 3.28 -2.21
N SER A 205 12.58 4.13 -2.86
CA SER A 205 13.96 4.48 -2.46
C SER A 205 14.22 5.98 -2.52
N GLN A 206 15.05 6.48 -1.60
CA GLN A 206 15.48 7.88 -1.59
C GLN A 206 16.36 8.22 -2.81
N GLU A 207 17.09 7.24 -3.35
CA GLU A 207 17.90 7.45 -4.55
C GLU A 207 17.03 7.72 -5.78
N LEU A 208 15.86 7.09 -5.87
CA LEU A 208 14.89 7.40 -6.91
C LEU A 208 14.39 8.84 -6.81
N GLU A 209 14.09 9.31 -5.60
CA GLU A 209 13.70 10.71 -5.35
C GLU A 209 14.82 11.68 -5.74
N ARG A 210 16.05 11.42 -5.30
CA ARG A 210 17.25 12.23 -5.64
C ARG A 210 17.55 12.25 -7.13
N TYR A 211 17.15 11.20 -7.85
CA TYR A 211 17.33 11.11 -9.29
C TYR A 211 16.31 11.96 -10.08
N MET A 212 15.13 12.27 -9.52
CA MET A 212 14.08 13.01 -10.24
C MET A 212 14.54 14.38 -10.78
N PRO A 213 15.27 15.23 -10.02
CA PRO A 213 15.84 16.47 -10.56
C PRO A 213 16.81 16.26 -11.72
N ILE A 214 17.54 15.15 -11.73
CA ILE A 214 18.47 14.82 -12.81
C ILE A 214 17.70 14.37 -14.06
N ALA A 215 16.69 13.52 -13.86
CA ALA A 215 15.90 12.91 -14.94
C ALA A 215 15.09 13.93 -15.73
N VAL A 216 14.46 14.89 -15.05
CA VAL A 216 13.47 15.79 -15.67
C VAL A 216 14.12 16.95 -16.44
N ARG A 217 15.46 17.10 -16.39
CA ARG A 217 16.29 18.17 -17.03
C ARG A 217 15.93 19.62 -16.65
N ARG A 218 14.68 19.88 -16.29
CA ARG A 218 14.19 21.09 -15.62
C ARG A 218 14.34 20.92 -14.11
N LYS A 219 14.16 22.02 -13.37
CA LYS A 219 14.09 22.02 -11.91
C LYS A 219 12.89 21.18 -11.46
N TRP A 220 13.12 19.93 -11.09
CA TRP A 220 12.13 19.14 -10.36
C TRP A 220 12.06 19.69 -8.95
N ASP A 221 10.87 20.12 -8.56
CA ASP A 221 10.53 20.46 -7.20
C ASP A 221 9.29 19.64 -6.84
N THR A 222 9.46 18.66 -5.96
CA THR A 222 8.40 17.73 -5.57
C THR A 222 7.16 18.46 -5.05
N VAL A 223 7.35 19.62 -4.39
CA VAL A 223 6.24 20.43 -3.86
C VAL A 223 5.51 21.12 -5.01
N ASP A 224 6.23 21.86 -5.86
CA ASP A 224 5.64 22.57 -7.01
C ASP A 224 4.94 21.60 -7.97
N VAL A 225 5.57 20.46 -8.25
CA VAL A 225 4.97 19.41 -9.08
C VAL A 225 3.69 18.87 -8.44
N GLY A 226 3.72 18.57 -7.14
CA GLY A 226 2.53 18.11 -6.41
C GLY A 226 1.38 19.13 -6.48
N THR A 227 1.67 20.41 -6.24
CA THR A 227 0.66 21.48 -6.29
C THR A 227 0.08 21.66 -7.69
N ARG A 228 0.88 21.51 -8.75
CA ARG A 228 0.38 21.56 -10.13
C ARG A 228 -0.51 20.37 -10.48
N ILE A 229 -0.15 19.18 -10.01
CA ILE A 229 -0.97 17.97 -10.18
C ILE A 229 -2.31 18.15 -9.45
N GLU A 230 -2.30 18.70 -8.23
CA GLU A 230 -3.52 19.05 -7.50
C GLU A 230 -4.38 20.07 -8.26
N ALA A 231 -3.80 21.18 -8.71
CA ALA A 231 -4.51 22.19 -9.47
C ALA A 231 -5.15 21.61 -10.74
N PHE A 232 -4.44 20.72 -11.44
CA PHE A 232 -4.96 20.00 -12.59
C PHE A 232 -6.14 19.09 -12.22
N ALA A 233 -6.01 18.31 -11.15
CA ALA A 233 -7.05 17.39 -10.67
C ALA A 233 -8.31 18.13 -10.20
N VAL A 234 -8.15 19.28 -9.55
CA VAL A 234 -9.25 20.15 -9.08
C VAL A 234 -9.95 20.84 -10.26
N ALA A 235 -9.18 21.31 -11.25
CA ALA A 235 -9.75 21.97 -12.42
C ALA A 235 -10.52 20.99 -13.34
N GLY A 236 -10.29 19.68 -13.21
CA GLY A 236 -10.93 18.66 -14.05
C GLY A 236 -10.52 18.78 -15.52
N CYS A 237 -9.33 19.32 -15.80
CA CYS A 237 -8.86 19.59 -17.15
C CYS A 237 -8.72 18.30 -17.97
N ASP A 238 -9.26 18.31 -19.19
CA ASP A 238 -9.07 17.24 -20.17
C ASP A 238 -7.86 17.56 -21.06
N THR A 239 -6.81 16.75 -20.98
CA THR A 239 -5.59 16.92 -21.79
C THR A 239 -5.73 16.43 -23.22
N MET A 240 -6.86 15.81 -23.57
CA MET A 240 -7.10 15.21 -24.89
C MET A 240 -7.94 16.07 -25.83
N ARG A 241 -8.34 17.29 -25.44
CA ARG A 241 -8.90 18.27 -26.40
C ARG A 241 -7.79 18.85 -27.28
N LYS A 242 -7.61 18.22 -28.45
CA LYS A 242 -7.02 18.85 -29.64
C LYS A 242 -8.13 19.44 -30.50
#